data_AF-A0A318K133-F1
#
_entry.id   AF-A0A318K133-F1
#
_cell.length_a   1.000
_cell.length_b   1.000
_cell.length_c   1.000
_cell.angle_alpha   90.00
_cell.angle_beta   90.00
_cell.angle_gamma   90.00
#
_symmetry.space_group_name_H-M   'P 1'
#
loop_
_entity.id
_entity.type
_entity.pdbx_description
1 polymer ?
#
loop_
_entity_poly.entity_id
_entity_poly.type
_entity_poly.pdbx_seq_one_letter_code
_entity_poly.pdbx_strand_id
1 'polypeptide(L)'
;MNLDFSADPQFSWYVVLLLISGVAMLGLSFAKSQGNVGQILNAVFGTLFVGYGIYLAFIFEGGSYWMFFQAFLLPILLVFQWAKSLGKRSA
;
A
#
# COMPACT_ATOMS: atom_id res chain seq x y z
N MET A 1 19.81 6.34 -4.67
CA MET A 1 18.75 5.64 -3.91
C MET A 1 18.61 6.35 -2.60
N ASN A 2 17.42 6.84 -2.28
CA ASN A 2 17.16 7.71 -1.13
C ASN A 2 16.88 6.93 0.17
N LEU A 3 16.96 5.59 0.10
CA LEU A 3 16.80 4.70 1.23
C LEU A 3 18.12 4.57 1.97
N ASP A 4 18.22 5.27 3.10
CA ASP A 4 19.33 5.17 4.05
C ASP A 4 18.80 4.76 5.43
N PHE A 5 18.93 3.47 5.75
CA PHE A 5 18.47 2.90 7.02
C PHE A 5 19.36 3.27 8.21
N SER A 6 20.53 3.89 7.98
CA SER A 6 21.42 4.35 9.04
C SER A 6 21.21 5.83 9.35
N ALA A 7 20.95 6.66 8.33
CA ALA A 7 20.71 8.09 8.48
C ALA A 7 19.24 8.43 8.75
N ASP A 8 18.30 7.84 8.01
CA ASP A 8 16.85 8.03 8.22
C ASP A 8 16.11 6.68 8.17
N PRO A 9 16.17 5.91 9.28
CA PRO A 9 15.50 4.61 9.38
C PRO A 9 13.98 4.73 9.24
N GLN A 10 13.38 5.83 9.71
CA GLN A 10 11.93 6.00 9.69
C GLN A 10 11.42 6.22 8.26
N PHE A 11 12.07 7.10 7.50
CA PHE A 11 11.77 7.30 6.09
C PHE A 11 11.92 6.00 5.30
N SER A 12 13.03 5.30 5.52
CA SER A 12 13.35 4.08 4.78
C SER A 12 12.32 2.99 5.03
N TRP A 13 11.90 2.80 6.29
CA TRP A 13 10.81 1.87 6.62
C TRP A 13 9.46 2.31 6.08
N TYR A 14 9.15 3.60 6.10
CA TYR A 14 7.92 4.13 5.52
C TYR A 14 7.81 3.76 4.03
N VAL A 15 8.86 3.99 3.26
CA VAL A 15 8.91 3.67 1.82
C VAL A 15 8.79 2.16 1.58
N VAL A 16 9.48 1.34 2.37
CA VAL A 16 9.38 -0.14 2.28
C VAL A 16 7.95 -0.61 2.55
N LEU A 17 7.33 -0.12 3.63
CA LEU A 17 5.95 -0.47 3.99
C LEU A 17 4.96 -0.05 2.90
N LEU A 18 5.19 1.11 2.30
CA LEU A 18 4.36 1.64 1.22
C LEU A 18 4.46 0.77 -0.04
N LEU A 19 5.66 0.33 -0.41
CA LEU A 19 5.88 -0.61 -1.52
C LEU A 19 5.24 -1.98 -1.26
N ILE A 20 5.47 -2.58 -0.08
CA ILE A 20 4.91 -3.89 0.28
C ILE A 20 3.38 -3.83 0.26
N SER A 21 2.80 -2.79 0.87
CA SER A 21 1.34 -2.61 0.91
C SER A 21 0.77 -2.39 -0.49
N GLY A 22 1.43 -1.57 -1.31
CA GLY A 22 1.02 -1.32 -2.69
C GLY A 22 1.00 -2.60 -3.53
N VAL A 23 2.07 -3.42 -3.45
CA VAL A 23 2.15 -4.70 -4.16
C VAL A 23 1.07 -5.68 -3.66
N ALA A 24 0.84 -5.75 -2.34
CA ALA A 24 -0.21 -6.59 -1.78
C ALA A 24 -1.61 -6.20 -2.28
N MET A 25 -1.92 -4.90 -2.32
CA MET A 25 -3.18 -4.39 -2.87
C MET A 25 -3.31 -4.68 -4.37
N LEU A 26 -2.25 -4.50 -5.15
CA LEU A 26 -2.26 -4.88 -6.56
C LEU A 26 -2.53 -6.37 -6.73
N GLY A 27 -1.92 -7.24 -5.92
CA GLY A 27 -2.21 -8.68 -5.91
C GLY A 27 -3.68 -8.97 -5.59
N LEU A 28 -4.25 -8.28 -4.60
CA LEU A 28 -5.66 -8.43 -4.21
C LEU A 28 -6.64 -7.88 -5.25
N SER A 29 -6.21 -6.97 -6.13
CA SER A 29 -7.06 -6.47 -7.22
C SER A 29 -7.45 -7.57 -8.22
N PHE A 30 -6.59 -8.59 -8.39
CA PHE A 30 -6.86 -9.75 -9.23
C PHE A 30 -7.73 -10.83 -8.55
N ALA A 31 -7.97 -10.72 -7.24
CA ALA A 31 -8.78 -11.69 -6.51
C ALA A 31 -10.27 -11.51 -6.87
N LYS A 32 -10.88 -12.51 -7.52
CA LYS A 32 -12.32 -12.53 -7.87
C LYS A 32 -13.28 -12.59 -6.67
N SER A 33 -12.77 -12.67 -5.44
CA SER A 33 -13.63 -12.72 -4.25
C SER A 33 -14.07 -11.34 -3.76
N GLN A 34 -13.47 -10.27 -4.26
CA GLN A 34 -13.94 -8.90 -4.04
C GLN A 34 -14.83 -8.51 -5.23
N GLY A 35 -16.02 -7.96 -4.99
CA GLY A 35 -16.83 -7.40 -6.07
C GLY A 35 -16.08 -6.31 -6.84
N ASN A 36 -16.57 -5.93 -8.02
CA ASN A 36 -15.89 -5.01 -8.96
C ASN A 36 -15.34 -3.73 -8.27
N VAL A 37 -16.08 -3.17 -7.32
CA VAL A 37 -15.66 -1.98 -6.56
C VAL A 37 -14.40 -2.24 -5.73
N GLY A 38 -14.32 -3.37 -5.02
CA GLY A 38 -13.15 -3.71 -4.20
C GLY A 38 -11.91 -3.93 -5.06
N GLN A 39 -12.04 -4.56 -6.22
CA GLN A 39 -10.93 -4.77 -7.14
C GLN A 39 -10.38 -3.45 -7.69
N ILE A 40 -11.26 -2.55 -8.12
CA ILE A 40 -10.88 -1.22 -8.63
C ILE A 40 -10.18 -0.41 -7.54
N LEU A 41 -10.70 -0.40 -6.31
CA LEU A 41 -10.06 0.29 -5.19
C LEU A 41 -8.66 -0.30 -4.92
N ASN A 42 -8.53 -1.62 -4.86
CA ASN A 42 -7.25 -2.29 -4.67
C ASN A 42 -6.25 -1.96 -5.79
N ALA A 43 -6.69 -1.91 -7.04
CA ALA A 43 -5.84 -1.52 -8.17
C ALA A 43 -5.37 -0.06 -8.06
N VAL A 44 -6.29 0.88 -7.85
CA VAL A 44 -5.99 2.32 -7.78
C VAL A 44 -5.05 2.63 -6.61
N PHE A 45 -5.40 2.20 -5.40
CA PHE A 45 -4.58 2.47 -4.22
C PHE A 45 -3.25 1.71 -4.27
N GLY A 46 -3.25 0.48 -4.79
CA GLY A 46 -2.03 -0.28 -5.01
C GLY A 46 -1.05 0.45 -5.94
N THR A 47 -1.54 0.97 -7.07
CA THR A 47 -0.73 1.76 -8.01
C THR A 47 -0.23 3.06 -7.37
N LEU A 48 -1.09 3.78 -6.63
CA LEU A 48 -0.69 5.02 -5.93
C LEU A 48 0.42 4.75 -4.91
N PHE A 49 0.31 3.66 -4.15
CA PHE A 49 1.30 3.28 -3.13
C PHE A 49 2.61 2.84 -3.78
N VAL A 50 2.57 1.96 -4.77
CA VAL A 50 3.80 1.57 -5.48
C VAL A 50 4.46 2.79 -6.15
N GLY A 51 3.67 3.60 -6.84
CA GLY A 51 4.16 4.80 -7.52
C GLY A 51 4.81 5.80 -6.58
N TYR A 52 4.15 6.12 -5.45
CA TYR A 52 4.71 7.04 -4.47
C TYR A 52 5.95 6.46 -3.76
N GLY A 53 5.99 5.15 -3.52
CA GLY A 53 7.15 4.49 -2.91
C GLY A 53 8.36 4.51 -3.84
N ILE A 54 8.15 4.23 -5.14
CA ILE A 54 9.19 4.33 -6.17
C ILE A 54 9.67 5.79 -6.29
N TYR A 55 8.74 6.75 -6.32
CA TYR A 55 9.07 8.17 -6.35
C TYR A 55 9.98 8.56 -5.17
N LEU A 56 9.59 8.21 -3.95
CA LEU A 56 10.38 8.51 -2.75
C LEU A 56 11.73 7.76 -2.72
N ALA A 57 11.78 6.51 -3.17
CA ALA A 57 13.01 5.70 -3.13
C ALA A 57 14.07 6.13 -4.17
N PHE A 58 13.64 6.55 -5.36
CA PHE A 58 14.53 6.70 -6.52
C PHE A 58 14.56 8.09 -7.14
N ILE A 59 13.47 8.85 -7.06
CA ILE A 59 13.30 10.12 -7.80
C ILE A 59 13.37 11.33 -6.88
N PHE A 60 12.94 11.18 -5.63
CA PHE A 60 13.03 12.24 -4.64
C PHE A 60 14.51 12.53 -4.35
N GLU A 61 14.93 13.79 -4.42
CA GLU A 61 16.33 14.22 -4.23
C GLU A 61 16.54 15.03 -2.94
N GLY A 62 15.48 15.24 -2.15
CA GLY A 62 15.53 15.94 -0.86
C GLY A 62 14.51 17.08 -0.76
N GLY A 63 14.11 17.41 0.47
CA GLY A 63 13.09 18.41 0.79
C GLY A 63 12.10 17.92 1.85
N SER A 64 10.96 18.61 1.98
CA SER A 64 9.87 18.18 2.86
C SER A 64 8.95 17.21 2.13
N TYR A 65 8.79 16.01 2.65
CA TYR A 65 7.83 15.02 2.16
C TYR A 65 6.73 14.80 3.19
N TRP A 66 5.54 14.43 2.72
CA TRP A 66 4.40 14.18 3.57
C TRP A 66 4.25 12.69 3.81
N MET A 67 4.35 12.28 5.07
CA MET A 67 4.11 10.89 5.49
C MET A 67 2.62 10.70 5.79
N PHE A 68 1.87 10.29 4.76
CA PHE A 68 0.44 10.00 4.92
C PHE A 68 0.22 8.62 5.54
N PHE A 69 0.66 8.40 6.78
CA PHE A 69 0.41 7.14 7.49
C PHE A 69 -1.11 6.83 7.57
N GLN A 70 -1.94 7.87 7.62
CA GLN A 70 -3.40 7.72 7.58
C GLN A 70 -3.92 7.12 6.27
N ALA A 71 -3.19 7.29 5.15
CA ALA A 71 -3.58 6.68 3.88
C ALA A 71 -3.58 5.14 3.96
N PHE A 72 -2.81 4.55 4.89
CA PHE A 72 -2.77 3.10 5.11
C PHE A 72 -4.02 2.53 5.81
N LEU A 73 -4.84 3.37 6.43
CA LEU A 73 -6.11 2.92 7.04
C LEU A 73 -7.04 2.32 6.01
N LEU A 74 -7.12 2.93 4.82
CA LEU A 74 -8.01 2.48 3.76
C LEU A 74 -7.61 1.09 3.22
N PRO A 75 -6.34 0.80 2.89
CA PRO A 75 -5.84 -0.54 2.64
C PRO A 75 -6.18 -1.53 3.75
N ILE A 76 -5.90 -1.19 5.01
CA ILE A 76 -6.14 -2.09 6.15
C ILE A 76 -7.62 -2.45 6.26
N LEU A 77 -8.52 -1.47 6.11
CA LEU A 77 -9.96 -1.68 6.14
C LEU A 77 -10.44 -2.55 4.98
N LEU A 78 -9.90 -2.36 3.77
CA LEU A 78 -10.24 -3.19 2.61
C LEU A 78 -9.77 -4.63 2.79
N VAL A 79 -8.52 -4.82 3.25
CA VAL A 79 -7.97 -6.16 3.57
C VAL A 79 -8.80 -6.84 4.67
N PHE A 80 -9.19 -6.12 5.71
CA PHE A 80 -10.01 -6.67 6.80
C PHE A 80 -11.41 -7.07 6.32
N GLN A 81 -12.04 -6.25 5.47
CA GLN A 81 -13.33 -6.59 4.85
C GLN A 81 -13.23 -7.83 3.96
N TRP A 82 -12.16 -7.94 3.18
CA TRP A 82 -11.86 -9.13 2.38
C TRP A 82 -11.69 -10.37 3.27
N ALA A 83 -10.85 -10.29 4.31
CA ALA A 83 -10.63 -11.39 5.24
C ALA A 83 -11.93 -11.83 5.94
N LYS A 84 -12.76 -10.88 6.36
CA LYS A 84 -14.09 -11.15 6.95
C LYS A 84 -15.03 -11.84 5.94
N SER A 85 -14.96 -11.47 4.66
CA SER A 85 -15.77 -12.11 3.61
C SER A 85 -15.41 -13.58 3.39
N LEU A 86 -14.14 -13.96 3.62
CA LEU A 86 -13.71 -15.36 3.56
C LEU A 86 -14.28 -16.17 4.74
N GLY A 87 -14.26 -15.62 5.95
CA GLY A 87 -14.81 -16.29 7.14
C GLY A 87 -16.33 -16.53 7.07
N LYS A 88 -17.09 -15.62 6.46
CA LYS A 88 -18.54 -15.78 6.28
C LYS A 88 -18.96 -16.84 5.26
N ARG A 89 -18.06 -17.29 4.39
CA ARG A 89 -18.35 -18.36 3.40
C ARG A 89 -18.25 -19.77 3.97
N SER A 90 -17.79 -19.93 5.22
CA SER A 90 -17.62 -21.23 5.89
C SER A 90 -18.72 -21.55 6.91
N ALA A 91 -19.78 -20.73 7.00
CA ALA A 91 -20.94 -20.93 7.87
C ALA A 91 -22.19 -21.23 7.03
#